data_AF-A0A0G0K743-F1
#
_entry.id   AF-A0A0G0K743-F1
#
_cell.length_a   1.000
_cell.length_b   1.000
_cell.length_c   1.000
_cell.angle_alpha   90.00
_cell.angle_beta   90.00
_cell.angle_gamma   90.00
#
_symmetry.space_group_name_H-M   'P 1'
#
loop_
_entity.id
_entity.type
_entity.pdbx_description
1 polymer ?
#
loop_
_entity_poly.entity_id
_entity_poly.type
_entity_poly.pdbx_seq_one_letter_code
_entity_poly.pdbx_strand_id
1 'polypeptide(L)'
;MDNEPVFRTEEVFDEQPRRKKTNYLKIIIGFLAFLLLITSSSLSFYFGKKSGNNSNEKQAATIFPSPTYIPTEAPTPTNSDTATQSGRSKSKISPTPSPFPNTKVLKAIPSLDGYRSSNENGNSSVDIRSGRNINLVTRGYVSFDLTELPQGLNVIEAKLKMYQARTIGAPYSNLGNLLIDQLTYGDILDSSDYASAALLSSFTTLSKTTKNDWKEADVSIAIKDDLANARARAQFRIHFEEEVKGGDVSGDFAYFESAENSEGTGNTPQLLIKYY
;
A
#
# COMPACT_ATOMS: atom_id res chain seq x y z
N MET A 1 -56.97 76.42 20.28
CA MET A 1 -57.28 76.24 18.85
C MET A 1 -56.25 75.25 18.36
N ASP A 2 -56.68 74.00 18.37
CA ASP A 2 -55.83 72.83 18.46
C ASP A 2 -55.50 72.37 17.04
N ASN A 3 -54.20 72.36 16.72
CA ASN A 3 -53.70 71.87 15.44
C ASN A 3 -53.44 70.37 15.57
N GLU A 4 -54.29 69.57 14.96
CA GLU A 4 -54.09 68.13 14.84
C GLU A 4 -52.90 67.80 13.91
N PRO A 5 -52.13 66.74 14.21
CA PRO A 5 -51.04 66.28 13.36
C PRO A 5 -51.57 65.46 12.16
N VAL A 6 -51.16 65.87 10.95
CA VAL A 6 -51.40 65.17 9.70
C VAL A 6 -50.52 63.92 9.63
N PHE A 7 -51.11 62.74 9.74
CA PHE A 7 -50.43 61.47 9.47
C PHE A 7 -50.28 61.26 7.96
N ARG A 8 -49.02 61.19 7.49
CA ARG A 8 -48.65 60.87 6.11
C ARG A 8 -48.44 59.37 5.99
N THR A 9 -49.32 58.69 5.26
CA THR A 9 -49.19 57.27 4.94
C THR A 9 -48.15 57.10 3.83
N GLU A 10 -47.02 56.45 4.12
CA GLU A 10 -46.07 56.02 3.09
C GLU A 10 -46.59 54.73 2.43
N GLU A 11 -46.87 54.80 1.12
CA GLU A 11 -47.17 53.61 0.31
C GLU A 11 -45.88 52.78 0.12
N VAL A 12 -45.87 51.59 0.72
CA VAL A 12 -44.84 50.57 0.48
C VAL A 12 -45.13 49.94 -0.89
N PHE A 13 -44.33 50.28 -1.90
CA PHE A 13 -44.33 49.60 -3.19
C PHE A 13 -43.65 48.24 -3.06
N ASP A 14 -44.45 47.18 -3.14
CA ASP A 14 -44.00 45.78 -3.08
C ASP A 14 -43.38 45.38 -4.44
N GLU A 15 -42.05 45.27 -4.49
CA GLU A 15 -41.30 44.92 -5.70
C GLU A 15 -41.46 43.41 -5.99
N GLN A 16 -42.40 43.06 -6.88
CA GLN A 16 -42.61 41.67 -7.29
C GLN A 16 -41.37 41.11 -8.01
N PRO A 17 -40.89 39.91 -7.64
CA PRO A 17 -39.65 39.35 -8.19
C PRO A 17 -39.80 39.02 -9.68
N ARG A 18 -38.93 39.64 -10.51
CA ARG A 18 -38.82 39.35 -11.95
C ARG A 18 -38.48 37.87 -12.17
N ARG A 19 -39.47 37.07 -12.60
CA ARG A 19 -39.28 35.70 -13.08
C ARG A 19 -38.28 35.68 -14.25
N LYS A 20 -37.06 35.20 -14.01
CA LYS A 20 -36.09 34.88 -15.06
C LYS A 20 -36.66 33.74 -15.92
N LYS A 21 -37.00 34.03 -17.18
CA LYS A 21 -37.31 33.00 -18.19
C LYS A 21 -36.04 32.20 -18.47
N THR A 22 -35.90 31.06 -17.81
CA THR A 22 -34.88 30.06 -18.15
C THR A 22 -35.25 29.41 -19.48
N ASN A 23 -34.34 29.48 -20.45
CA ASN A 23 -34.50 28.94 -21.80
C ASN A 23 -34.43 27.40 -21.77
N TYR A 24 -35.52 26.78 -21.33
CA TYR A 24 -35.67 25.33 -21.15
C TYR A 24 -35.30 24.52 -22.39
N LEU A 25 -35.51 25.10 -23.58
CA LEU A 25 -35.12 24.52 -24.86
C LEU A 25 -33.61 24.26 -24.98
N LYS A 26 -32.75 25.13 -24.42
CA LYS A 26 -31.29 24.94 -24.46
C LYS A 26 -30.84 23.81 -23.53
N ILE A 27 -31.54 23.61 -22.42
CA ILE A 27 -31.28 22.52 -21.47
C ILE A 27 -31.64 21.18 -22.12
N ILE A 28 -32.79 21.10 -22.79
CA ILE A 28 -33.24 19.89 -23.48
C ILE A 28 -32.27 19.50 -24.63
N ILE A 29 -31.82 20.48 -25.43
CA ILE A 29 -30.87 20.21 -26.52
C ILE A 29 -29.52 19.71 -25.98
N GLY A 30 -29.03 20.29 -24.88
CA GLY A 30 -27.80 19.81 -24.22
C GLY A 30 -27.93 18.38 -23.69
N PHE A 31 -29.08 18.03 -23.12
CA PHE A 31 -29.32 16.67 -22.59
C PHE A 31 -29.43 15.61 -23.69
N LEU A 32 -30.05 15.95 -24.82
CA LEU A 32 -30.14 15.07 -25.99
C LEU A 32 -28.78 14.83 -26.66
N ALA A 33 -27.94 15.86 -26.77
CA ALA A 33 -26.58 15.72 -27.31
C ALA A 33 -25.70 14.82 -26.41
N PHE A 34 -25.86 14.93 -25.09
CA PHE A 34 -25.15 14.09 -24.12
C PHE A 34 -25.56 12.62 -24.19
N LEU A 35 -26.87 12.33 -24.36
CA LEU A 35 -27.36 10.95 -24.53
C LEU A 35 -26.87 10.30 -25.83
N LEU A 36 -26.74 11.08 -26.91
CA LEU A 36 -26.23 10.58 -28.19
C LEU A 36 -24.75 10.16 -28.12
N LEU A 37 -23.93 10.86 -27.30
CA LEU A 37 -22.52 10.51 -27.06
C LEU A 37 -22.32 9.23 -26.22
N ILE A 38 -23.28 8.87 -25.38
CA ILE A 38 -23.19 7.65 -24.56
C ILE A 38 -23.51 6.40 -25.40
N THR A 39 -24.38 6.52 -26.42
CA THR A 39 -24.80 5.36 -27.23
C THR A 39 -23.78 4.93 -28.29
N SER A 40 -22.85 5.80 -28.71
CA SER A 40 -21.80 5.45 -29.68
C SER A 40 -20.63 4.65 -29.07
N SER A 41 -20.44 4.70 -27.74
CA SER A 41 -19.36 3.96 -27.06
C SER A 41 -19.69 2.46 -26.82
N SER A 42 -20.97 2.09 -26.90
CA SER A 42 -21.43 0.72 -26.58
C SER A 42 -21.30 -0.26 -27.76
N LEU A 43 -21.14 0.21 -29.00
CA LEU A 43 -21.05 -0.67 -30.17
C LEU A 43 -19.66 -1.29 -30.37
N SER A 44 -18.59 -0.65 -29.87
CA SER A 44 -17.21 -1.12 -30.05
C SER A 44 -16.85 -2.32 -29.17
N PHE A 45 -17.60 -2.57 -28.10
CA PHE A 45 -17.32 -3.68 -27.17
C PHE A 45 -17.89 -5.03 -27.63
N TYR A 46 -18.90 -5.04 -28.51
CA TYR A 46 -19.58 -6.27 -28.90
C TYR A 46 -18.88 -7.03 -30.05
N PHE A 47 -18.08 -6.35 -30.88
CA PHE A 47 -17.37 -6.99 -32.00
C PHE A 47 -15.96 -7.50 -31.66
N GLY A 48 -15.43 -7.23 -30.46
CA GLY A 48 -14.07 -7.63 -30.07
C GLY A 48 -13.91 -9.04 -29.48
N LYS A 49 -15.00 -9.76 -29.16
CA LYS A 49 -14.94 -10.99 -28.33
C LYS A 49 -14.91 -12.30 -29.12
N LYS A 50 -14.24 -12.35 -30.28
CA LYS A 50 -14.15 -13.59 -31.06
C LYS A 50 -12.83 -13.75 -31.83
N SER A 51 -11.71 -13.89 -31.11
CA SER A 51 -10.53 -14.62 -31.61
C SER A 51 -9.60 -14.97 -30.45
N GLY A 52 -9.28 -16.26 -30.30
CA GLY A 52 -8.36 -16.74 -29.27
C GLY A 52 -8.64 -18.17 -28.82
N ASN A 53 -8.73 -19.09 -29.77
CA ASN A 53 -8.75 -20.52 -29.50
C ASN A 53 -7.30 -21.04 -29.51
N ASN A 54 -6.98 -21.92 -28.55
CA ASN A 54 -5.82 -22.84 -28.52
C ASN A 54 -4.47 -22.31 -28.03
N SER A 55 -4.10 -22.71 -26.81
CA SER A 55 -3.13 -23.80 -26.62
C SER A 55 -3.11 -24.25 -25.16
N ASN A 56 -3.63 -25.45 -24.91
CA ASN A 56 -3.38 -26.23 -23.70
C ASN A 56 -1.91 -26.67 -23.70
N GLU A 57 -1.02 -25.86 -23.13
CA GLU A 57 0.26 -26.36 -22.65
C GLU A 57 0.15 -26.65 -21.16
N LYS A 58 0.11 -27.95 -20.86
CA LYS A 58 0.13 -28.52 -19.53
C LYS A 58 1.53 -28.31 -18.95
N GLN A 59 1.77 -27.14 -18.36
CA GLN A 59 3.01 -26.83 -17.68
C GLN A 59 3.18 -27.79 -16.50
N ALA A 60 4.14 -28.70 -16.62
CA ALA A 60 4.48 -29.64 -15.56
C ALA A 60 4.98 -28.85 -14.34
N ALA A 61 4.37 -29.07 -13.19
CA ALA A 61 4.80 -28.49 -11.93
C ALA A 61 6.21 -28.98 -11.61
N THR A 62 7.19 -28.09 -11.72
CA THR A 62 8.55 -28.34 -11.21
C THR A 62 8.48 -28.28 -9.69
N ILE A 63 8.45 -29.45 -9.07
CA ILE A 63 8.50 -29.61 -7.62
C ILE A 63 9.91 -29.22 -7.18
N PHE A 64 10.11 -27.98 -6.72
CA PHE A 64 11.34 -27.62 -6.05
C PHE A 64 11.36 -28.32 -4.68
N PRO A 65 12.41 -29.11 -4.37
CA PRO A 65 12.52 -29.72 -3.06
C PRO A 65 12.62 -28.61 -2.01
N SER A 66 11.67 -28.61 -1.07
CA SER A 66 11.73 -27.76 0.11
C SER A 66 13.05 -28.03 0.84
N PRO A 67 13.87 -27.01 1.15
CA PRO A 67 15.12 -27.22 1.85
C PRO A 67 14.81 -27.87 3.21
N THR A 68 15.30 -29.09 3.39
CA THR A 68 15.25 -29.77 4.68
C THR A 68 16.19 -29.02 5.60
N TYR A 69 15.64 -28.22 6.52
CA TYR A 69 16.39 -27.63 7.60
C TYR A 69 16.96 -28.76 8.46
N ILE A 70 18.26 -29.03 8.33
CA ILE A 70 18.99 -29.85 9.28
C ILE A 70 19.06 -29.02 10.57
N PRO A 71 18.48 -29.48 11.69
CA PRO A 71 18.66 -28.82 12.97
C PRO A 71 20.14 -28.90 13.33
N THR A 72 20.82 -27.76 13.39
CA THR A 72 22.15 -27.70 14.00
C THR A 72 21.99 -28.05 15.47
N GLU A 73 22.43 -29.25 15.86
CA GLU A 73 22.47 -29.69 17.25
C GLU A 73 23.20 -28.65 18.09
N ALA A 74 22.54 -28.18 19.15
CA ALA A 74 23.13 -27.31 20.13
C ALA A 74 24.32 -28.03 20.79
N PRO A 75 25.53 -27.43 20.85
CA PRO A 75 26.69 -28.09 21.43
C PRO A 75 26.42 -28.39 22.91
N THR A 76 26.52 -29.67 23.27
CA THR A 76 26.44 -30.15 24.65
C THR A 76 27.67 -29.67 25.42
N PRO A 77 27.51 -29.00 26.58
CA PRO A 77 28.64 -28.60 27.40
C PRO A 77 29.31 -29.86 27.99
N THR A 78 30.52 -30.15 27.51
CA THR A 78 31.37 -31.19 28.08
C THR A 78 32.06 -30.62 29.31
N ASN A 79 31.59 -31.01 30.50
CA ASN A 79 32.32 -30.79 31.75
C ASN A 79 33.51 -31.76 31.78
N SER A 80 34.71 -31.21 31.62
CA SER A 80 35.96 -31.94 31.84
C SER A 80 36.70 -31.26 32.99
N ASP A 81 36.52 -31.80 34.19
CA ASP A 81 37.43 -31.56 35.32
C ASP A 81 38.74 -32.31 35.06
N THR A 82 39.90 -31.66 35.25
CA THR A 82 41.12 -32.22 35.89
C THR A 82 42.30 -31.22 35.87
N ALA A 83 42.64 -30.76 37.10
CA ALA A 83 43.94 -30.42 37.72
C ALA A 83 45.05 -29.54 37.07
N THR A 84 45.27 -28.39 37.73
CA THR A 84 46.49 -27.96 38.46
C THR A 84 47.77 -27.46 37.75
N GLN A 85 47.98 -26.14 37.94
CA GLN A 85 49.19 -25.31 38.11
C GLN A 85 50.21 -25.09 36.96
N SER A 86 50.40 -23.83 36.57
CA SER A 86 51.57 -23.01 36.95
C SER A 86 51.47 -21.60 36.35
N GLY A 87 52.06 -20.61 37.01
CA GLY A 87 51.73 -19.19 36.89
C GLY A 87 52.00 -18.55 35.53
N ARG A 88 51.00 -17.81 35.03
CA ARG A 88 51.21 -16.72 34.08
C ARG A 88 50.21 -15.62 34.41
N SER A 89 50.73 -14.43 34.68
CA SER A 89 49.93 -13.22 34.94
C SER A 89 48.85 -13.09 33.87
N LYS A 90 47.59 -13.34 34.25
CA LYS A 90 46.43 -13.11 33.38
C LYS A 90 46.30 -11.61 33.23
N SER A 91 46.83 -11.06 32.13
CA SER A 91 46.36 -9.78 31.60
C SER A 91 44.84 -9.87 31.55
N LYS A 92 44.19 -9.11 32.43
CA LYS A 92 42.74 -8.96 32.49
C LYS A 92 42.36 -8.27 31.18
N ILE A 93 42.05 -9.07 30.17
CA ILE A 93 41.54 -8.57 28.90
C ILE A 93 40.20 -7.92 29.25
N SER A 94 40.19 -6.59 29.27
CA SER A 94 38.95 -5.84 29.43
C SER A 94 38.07 -6.21 28.24
N PRO A 95 36.81 -6.64 28.45
CA PRO A 95 35.93 -6.91 27.32
C PRO A 95 35.82 -5.64 26.48
N THR A 96 36.12 -5.75 25.19
CA THR A 96 35.84 -4.68 24.23
C THR A 96 34.33 -4.45 24.25
N PRO A 97 33.84 -3.21 24.46
CA PRO A 97 32.41 -2.95 24.47
C PRO A 97 31.79 -3.41 23.14
N SER A 98 30.71 -4.18 23.22
CA SER A 98 29.94 -4.57 22.04
C SER A 98 29.34 -3.29 21.42
N PRO A 99 29.41 -3.10 20.09
CA PRO A 99 28.83 -1.92 19.48
C PRO A 99 27.33 -1.87 19.74
N PHE A 100 26.79 -0.67 19.94
CA PHE A 100 25.35 -0.45 20.03
C PHE A 100 24.76 -0.30 18.62
N PRO A 101 23.59 -0.90 18.34
CA PRO A 101 22.96 -0.78 17.03
C PRO A 101 22.41 0.63 16.80
N ASN A 102 22.60 1.14 15.58
CA ASN A 102 21.98 2.37 15.08
C ASN A 102 20.57 2.07 14.54
N THR A 103 19.72 3.10 14.46
CA THR A 103 18.40 3.02 13.81
C THR A 103 18.23 4.17 12.84
N LYS A 104 17.87 3.86 11.59
CA LYS A 104 17.45 4.83 10.58
C LYS A 104 15.96 4.66 10.31
N VAL A 105 15.25 5.77 10.16
CA VAL A 105 13.86 5.81 9.71
C VAL A 105 13.84 6.45 8.34
N LEU A 106 13.39 5.70 7.33
CA LEU A 106 13.20 6.17 5.97
C LEU A 106 11.73 6.48 5.74
N LYS A 107 11.45 7.57 5.02
CA LYS A 107 10.10 7.98 4.62
C LYS A 107 9.76 7.37 3.25
N ALA A 108 8.48 7.12 3.02
CA ALA A 108 8.02 6.69 1.71
C ALA A 108 8.20 7.81 0.66
N ILE A 109 8.39 7.40 -0.60
CA ILE A 109 8.52 8.30 -1.75
C ILE A 109 7.12 8.58 -2.31
N PRO A 110 6.60 9.82 -2.27
CA PRO A 110 5.23 10.13 -2.66
C PRO A 110 4.86 9.69 -4.08
N SER A 111 5.72 9.96 -5.07
CA SER A 111 5.46 9.56 -6.47
C SER A 111 5.50 8.05 -6.73
N LEU A 112 5.86 7.24 -5.72
CA LEU A 112 6.01 5.79 -5.81
C LEU A 112 5.22 5.06 -4.72
N ASP A 113 4.21 5.69 -4.15
CA ASP A 113 3.21 4.99 -3.37
C ASP A 113 1.81 5.24 -3.91
N GLY A 114 0.82 4.54 -3.35
CA GLY A 114 -0.58 4.59 -3.78
C GLY A 114 -1.10 3.22 -4.17
N TYR A 115 -1.86 3.12 -5.26
CA TYR A 115 -2.45 1.84 -5.69
C TYR A 115 -2.52 1.67 -7.20
N ARG A 116 -2.59 0.39 -7.61
CA ARG A 116 -2.92 -0.06 -8.97
C ARG A 116 -4.00 -1.11 -8.93
N SER A 117 -4.87 -1.10 -9.93
CA SER A 117 -6.04 -1.97 -10.01
C SER A 117 -6.05 -2.81 -11.29
N SER A 118 -6.78 -3.92 -11.26
CA SER A 118 -6.88 -4.90 -12.34
C SER A 118 -7.48 -4.38 -13.65
N ASN A 119 -8.02 -3.15 -13.64
CA ASN A 119 -8.56 -2.45 -14.80
C ASN A 119 -7.62 -1.36 -15.33
N GLU A 120 -6.31 -1.50 -15.07
CA GLU A 120 -5.23 -0.59 -15.49
C GLU A 120 -5.31 0.82 -14.87
N ASN A 121 -6.28 1.09 -14.01
CA ASN A 121 -6.35 2.36 -13.28
C ASN A 121 -5.54 2.32 -11.98
N GLY A 122 -5.22 3.50 -11.48
CA GLY A 122 -4.63 3.67 -10.17
C GLY A 122 -4.39 5.13 -9.85
N ASN A 123 -3.82 5.39 -8.68
CA ASN A 123 -3.46 6.73 -8.26
C ASN A 123 -2.19 6.65 -7.38
N SER A 124 -1.30 7.63 -7.53
CA SER A 124 -0.04 7.76 -6.78
C SER A 124 0.07 9.12 -6.07
N SER A 125 -1.06 9.65 -5.62
CA SER A 125 -1.18 10.93 -4.93
C SER A 125 -2.32 10.91 -3.90
N VAL A 126 -2.78 9.71 -3.54
CA VAL A 126 -3.87 9.45 -2.60
C VAL A 126 -3.52 8.20 -1.79
N ASP A 127 -4.49 7.71 -1.01
CA ASP A 127 -4.38 6.53 -0.16
C ASP A 127 -3.70 5.34 -0.83
N ILE A 128 -2.97 4.57 -0.02
CA ILE A 128 -2.55 3.24 -0.40
C ILE A 128 -3.74 2.30 -0.14
N ARG A 129 -4.22 1.64 -1.19
CA ARG A 129 -5.43 0.82 -1.15
C ARG A 129 -5.14 -0.63 -1.44
N SER A 130 -5.80 -1.54 -0.72
CA SER A 130 -5.78 -2.96 -1.05
C SER A 130 -7.14 -3.59 -0.81
N GLY A 131 -7.55 -4.50 -1.68
CA GLY A 131 -8.86 -5.16 -1.59
C GLY A 131 -9.52 -5.33 -2.93
N ARG A 132 -10.82 -5.65 -2.93
CA ARG A 132 -11.57 -5.83 -4.17
C ARG A 132 -13.05 -5.60 -4.01
N ASN A 133 -13.70 -5.31 -5.13
CA ASN A 133 -15.15 -5.42 -5.27
C ASN A 133 -15.47 -6.41 -6.40
N ILE A 134 -16.75 -6.51 -6.78
CA ILE A 134 -17.19 -7.39 -7.87
C ILE A 134 -16.53 -7.11 -9.24
N ASN A 135 -15.98 -5.91 -9.47
CA ASN A 135 -15.47 -5.45 -10.76
C ASN A 135 -13.94 -5.36 -10.83
N LEU A 136 -13.27 -5.10 -9.71
CA LEU A 136 -11.83 -4.84 -9.70
C LEU A 136 -11.14 -5.33 -8.44
N VAL A 137 -9.87 -5.68 -8.61
CA VAL A 137 -8.91 -5.97 -7.53
C VAL A 137 -7.91 -4.83 -7.49
N THR A 138 -7.61 -4.35 -6.29
CA THR A 138 -6.66 -3.26 -6.05
C THR A 138 -5.54 -3.73 -5.14
N ARG A 139 -4.30 -3.39 -5.51
CA ARG A 139 -3.09 -3.65 -4.74
C ARG A 139 -2.42 -2.32 -4.38
N GLY A 140 -1.91 -2.24 -3.16
CA GLY A 140 -1.21 -1.08 -2.65
C GLY A 140 0.28 -1.15 -2.99
N TYR A 141 0.93 0.00 -3.15
CA TYR A 141 2.36 0.10 -3.44
C TYR A 141 2.99 1.14 -2.53
N VAL A 142 4.23 0.88 -2.12
CA VAL A 142 5.05 1.83 -1.37
C VAL A 142 6.53 1.62 -1.69
N SER A 143 7.30 2.70 -1.75
CA SER A 143 8.74 2.69 -2.04
C SER A 143 9.52 3.52 -1.04
N PHE A 144 10.74 3.08 -0.73
CA PHE A 144 11.70 3.80 0.12
C PHE A 144 13.05 3.91 -0.57
N ASP A 145 13.74 5.03 -0.37
CA ASP A 145 15.10 5.25 -0.88
C ASP A 145 16.13 4.64 0.08
N LEU A 146 16.91 3.66 -0.40
CA LEU A 146 17.96 3.01 0.38
C LEU A 146 19.32 3.72 0.26
N THR A 147 19.45 4.71 -0.62
CA THR A 147 20.73 5.43 -0.83
C THR A 147 21.12 6.30 0.36
N GLU A 148 20.18 6.61 1.26
CA GLU A 148 20.44 7.28 2.53
C GLU A 148 21.14 6.40 3.58
N LEU A 149 21.28 5.10 3.32
CA LEU A 149 21.93 4.17 4.23
C LEU A 149 23.46 4.17 4.06
N PRO A 150 24.23 4.05 5.16
CA PRO A 150 25.67 3.83 5.08
C PRO A 150 26.03 2.58 4.27
N GLN A 151 27.06 2.69 3.42
CA GLN A 151 27.57 1.53 2.69
C GLN A 151 28.18 0.49 3.63
N GLY A 152 27.97 -0.79 3.32
CA GLY A 152 28.55 -1.90 4.07
C GLY A 152 27.96 -2.13 5.47
N LEU A 153 26.83 -1.50 5.79
CA LEU A 153 26.15 -1.71 7.06
C LEU A 153 25.71 -3.18 7.21
N ASN A 154 25.62 -3.65 8.46
CA ASN A 154 25.04 -4.95 8.76
C ASN A 154 23.61 -4.80 9.28
N VAL A 155 22.61 -5.12 8.44
CA VAL A 155 21.19 -5.06 8.83
C VAL A 155 20.89 -6.12 9.88
N ILE A 156 20.42 -5.68 11.04
CA ILE A 156 19.96 -6.54 12.14
C ILE A 156 18.46 -6.82 11.97
N GLU A 157 17.67 -5.76 11.80
CA GLU A 157 16.21 -5.80 11.71
C GLU A 157 15.74 -4.69 10.77
N ALA A 158 14.74 -4.96 9.94
CA ALA A 158 14.00 -3.96 9.21
C ALA A 158 12.49 -4.15 9.37
N LYS A 159 11.76 -3.07 9.66
CA LYS A 159 10.30 -3.07 9.82
C LYS A 159 9.64 -2.08 8.89
N LEU A 160 8.69 -2.57 8.10
CA LEU A 160 7.74 -1.72 7.39
C LEU A 160 6.62 -1.34 8.35
N LYS A 161 6.34 -0.05 8.47
CA LYS A 161 5.23 0.51 9.24
C LYS A 161 4.27 1.25 8.32
N MET A 162 3.00 0.88 8.38
CA MET A 162 1.93 1.54 7.61
C MET A 162 0.76 1.83 8.55
N TYR A 163 0.16 3.01 8.45
CA TYR A 163 -1.00 3.35 9.26
C TYR A 163 -2.29 3.06 8.51
N GLN A 164 -3.10 2.15 9.03
CA GLN A 164 -4.41 1.86 8.46
C GLN A 164 -5.40 2.94 8.90
N ALA A 165 -5.88 3.75 7.96
CA ALA A 165 -6.77 4.86 8.24
C ALA A 165 -8.22 4.41 8.39
N ARG A 166 -8.67 3.46 7.56
CA ARG A 166 -10.04 2.92 7.57
C ARG A 166 -10.18 1.63 6.76
N THR A 167 -11.36 1.03 6.84
CA THR A 167 -11.79 -0.10 6.01
C THR A 167 -13.18 0.15 5.44
N ILE A 168 -13.49 -0.47 4.30
CA ILE A 168 -14.84 -0.58 3.73
C ILE A 168 -15.17 -2.06 3.61
N GLY A 169 -16.40 -2.45 3.94
CA GLY A 169 -16.84 -3.84 3.90
C GLY A 169 -16.20 -4.68 5.01
N ALA A 170 -15.91 -5.95 4.70
CA ALA A 170 -15.33 -6.91 5.62
C ALA A 170 -14.06 -7.58 5.02
N PRO A 171 -13.03 -6.78 4.67
CA PRO A 171 -11.90 -7.27 3.89
C PRO A 171 -11.10 -8.36 4.58
N TYR A 172 -10.92 -8.29 5.90
CA TYR A 172 -10.15 -9.30 6.63
C TYR A 172 -10.89 -10.62 6.84
N SER A 173 -12.24 -10.62 6.82
CA SER A 173 -13.00 -11.87 6.90
C SER A 173 -13.25 -12.49 5.53
N ASN A 174 -13.37 -11.65 4.48
CA ASN A 174 -13.71 -12.11 3.13
C ASN A 174 -12.48 -12.40 2.26
N LEU A 175 -11.40 -11.62 2.43
CA LEU A 175 -10.20 -11.66 1.59
C LEU A 175 -8.96 -12.20 2.32
N GLY A 176 -9.07 -12.46 3.63
CA GLY A 176 -7.98 -12.99 4.45
C GLY A 176 -7.01 -11.93 4.97
N ASN A 177 -5.75 -12.31 5.14
CA ASN A 177 -4.72 -11.39 5.64
C ASN A 177 -4.18 -10.46 4.55
N LEU A 178 -3.64 -9.32 4.97
CA LEU A 178 -2.81 -8.47 4.11
C LEU A 178 -1.38 -8.98 4.10
N LEU A 179 -0.89 -9.29 2.90
CA LEU A 179 0.43 -9.81 2.62
C LEU A 179 1.30 -8.75 1.95
N ILE A 180 2.61 -8.98 2.00
CA ILE A 180 3.61 -8.14 1.35
C ILE A 180 4.42 -8.97 0.36
N ASP A 181 4.54 -8.43 -0.85
CA ASP A 181 5.54 -8.84 -1.83
C ASP A 181 6.69 -7.81 -1.88
N GLN A 182 7.88 -8.25 -2.25
CA GLN A 182 8.99 -7.39 -2.69
C GLN A 182 9.01 -7.34 -4.23
N LEU A 183 9.20 -6.15 -4.81
CA LEU A 183 9.23 -5.94 -6.26
C LEU A 183 10.34 -4.98 -6.66
N THR A 184 10.51 -4.82 -7.97
CA THR A 184 11.18 -3.68 -8.60
C THR A 184 10.27 -3.13 -9.69
N TYR A 185 9.61 -2.00 -9.43
CA TYR A 185 8.78 -1.29 -10.39
C TYR A 185 9.41 0.03 -10.88
N GLY A 186 10.69 0.26 -10.59
CA GLY A 186 11.46 1.34 -11.19
C GLY A 186 11.17 2.72 -10.58
N ASP A 187 11.21 3.75 -11.42
CA ASP A 187 11.13 5.18 -11.02
C ASP A 187 9.72 5.76 -11.10
N ILE A 188 8.77 5.01 -11.65
CA ILE A 188 7.39 5.44 -11.89
C ILE A 188 6.49 4.28 -11.47
N LEU A 189 5.50 4.55 -10.63
CA LEU A 189 4.41 3.61 -10.44
C LEU A 189 3.44 3.78 -11.62
N ASP A 190 3.15 2.74 -12.38
CA ASP A 190 2.25 2.78 -13.54
C ASP A 190 1.35 1.53 -13.63
N SER A 191 0.53 1.44 -14.68
CA SER A 191 -0.46 0.38 -14.81
C SER A 191 0.16 -1.01 -15.03
N SER A 192 1.36 -1.08 -15.62
CA SER A 192 2.06 -2.34 -15.86
C SER A 192 2.48 -3.03 -14.56
N ASP A 193 2.71 -2.23 -13.50
CA ASP A 193 3.13 -2.73 -12.20
C ASP A 193 2.11 -3.59 -11.50
N TYR A 194 0.82 -3.45 -11.86
CA TYR A 194 -0.23 -4.30 -11.32
C TYR A 194 0.11 -5.78 -11.47
N ALA A 195 0.64 -6.17 -12.64
CA ALA A 195 0.95 -7.55 -12.99
C ALA A 195 2.44 -7.91 -12.81
N SER A 196 3.27 -6.98 -12.32
CA SER A 196 4.70 -7.23 -12.13
C SER A 196 4.97 -8.43 -11.22
N ALA A 197 5.93 -9.26 -11.63
CA ALA A 197 6.35 -10.41 -10.86
C ALA A 197 7.06 -9.96 -9.57
N ALA A 198 6.75 -10.63 -8.46
CA ALA A 198 7.43 -10.39 -7.20
C ALA A 198 8.81 -11.05 -7.19
N LEU A 199 9.79 -10.37 -6.60
CA LEU A 199 11.09 -10.94 -6.25
C LEU A 199 10.95 -11.94 -5.10
N LEU A 200 10.21 -11.52 -4.06
CA LEU A 200 9.74 -12.37 -2.96
C LEU A 200 8.24 -12.20 -2.86
N SER A 201 7.49 -13.27 -3.08
CA SER A 201 6.03 -13.20 -3.01
C SER A 201 5.50 -13.59 -1.64
N SER A 202 4.56 -12.81 -1.11
CA SER A 202 3.78 -13.10 0.11
C SER A 202 4.68 -13.51 1.28
N PHE A 203 5.87 -12.92 1.36
CA PHE A 203 6.94 -13.41 2.24
C PHE A 203 6.69 -13.06 3.71
N THR A 204 5.75 -12.16 3.98
CA THR A 204 5.33 -11.77 5.33
C THR A 204 3.90 -11.23 5.32
N THR A 205 3.31 -11.11 6.52
CA THR A 205 1.97 -10.58 6.74
C THR A 205 2.05 -9.18 7.36
N LEU A 206 1.38 -8.20 6.76
CA LEU A 206 1.27 -6.84 7.29
C LEU A 206 0.19 -6.70 8.37
N SER A 207 -1.00 -7.23 8.10
CA SER A 207 -2.15 -7.07 9.01
C SER A 207 -3.12 -8.23 8.88
N LYS A 208 -3.78 -8.52 10.01
CA LYS A 208 -4.87 -9.50 10.13
C LYS A 208 -6.15 -8.88 10.70
N THR A 209 -6.19 -7.56 10.85
CA THR A 209 -7.24 -6.87 11.63
C THR A 209 -7.75 -5.59 10.97
N THR A 210 -9.02 -5.29 11.21
CA THR A 210 -9.71 -4.07 10.75
C THR A 210 -9.37 -2.81 11.55
N LYS A 211 -8.63 -2.94 12.66
CA LYS A 211 -8.35 -1.80 13.56
C LYS A 211 -7.58 -0.71 12.84
N ASN A 212 -7.95 0.55 13.07
CA ASN A 212 -7.25 1.71 12.54
C ASN A 212 -6.07 2.04 13.47
N ASP A 213 -4.90 1.55 13.12
CA ASP A 213 -3.67 1.73 13.89
C ASP A 213 -2.44 1.46 13.00
N TRP A 214 -1.26 1.58 13.59
CA TRP A 214 -0.01 1.15 12.97
C TRP A 214 0.00 -0.36 12.76
N LYS A 215 0.21 -0.76 11.51
CA LYS A 215 0.54 -2.12 11.10
C LYS A 215 2.03 -2.22 10.89
N GLU A 216 2.65 -3.29 11.36
CA GLU A 216 4.08 -3.51 11.26
C GLU A 216 4.36 -4.91 10.69
N ALA A 217 5.34 -5.01 9.80
CA ALA A 217 5.85 -6.27 9.29
C ALA A 217 7.37 -6.30 9.31
N ASP A 218 7.94 -7.46 9.63
CA ASP A 218 9.37 -7.71 9.45
C ASP A 218 9.66 -7.89 7.95
N VAL A 219 10.48 -7.00 7.41
CA VAL A 219 10.93 -6.98 6.01
C VAL A 219 12.44 -7.15 5.88
N SER A 220 13.10 -7.64 6.94
CA SER A 220 14.56 -7.78 7.00
C SER A 220 15.13 -8.60 5.84
N ILE A 221 14.43 -9.65 5.42
CA ILE A 221 14.87 -10.49 4.29
C ILE A 221 14.89 -9.70 2.97
N ALA A 222 13.86 -8.91 2.70
CA ALA A 222 13.76 -8.10 1.50
C ALA A 222 14.82 -6.98 1.48
N ILE A 223 15.03 -6.28 2.61
CA ILE A 223 16.05 -5.22 2.69
C ILE A 223 17.46 -5.79 2.51
N LYS A 224 17.76 -6.95 3.10
CA LYS A 224 19.05 -7.62 2.88
C LYS A 224 19.23 -8.02 1.42
N ASP A 225 18.18 -8.52 0.77
CA ASP A 225 18.22 -8.86 -0.65
C ASP A 225 18.45 -7.61 -1.53
N ASP A 226 17.75 -6.50 -1.27
CA ASP A 226 17.93 -5.25 -2.01
C ASP A 226 19.36 -4.70 -1.88
N LEU A 227 19.91 -4.69 -0.67
CA LEU A 227 21.29 -4.24 -0.44
C LEU A 227 22.32 -5.17 -1.09
N ALA A 228 22.12 -6.49 -1.01
CA ALA A 228 23.02 -7.47 -1.62
C ALA A 228 23.05 -7.36 -3.15
N ASN A 229 21.92 -6.97 -3.76
CA ASN A 229 21.80 -6.75 -5.20
C ASN A 229 22.00 -5.29 -5.62
N ALA A 230 22.51 -4.43 -4.72
CA ALA A 230 22.75 -3.01 -4.94
C ALA A 230 21.55 -2.23 -5.51
N ARG A 231 20.32 -2.61 -5.11
CA ARG A 231 19.12 -1.89 -5.51
C ARG A 231 19.01 -0.59 -4.71
N ALA A 232 18.73 0.51 -5.41
CA ALA A 232 18.64 1.84 -4.79
C ALA A 232 17.36 2.02 -3.94
N ARG A 233 16.36 1.14 -4.09
CA ARG A 233 15.07 1.26 -3.41
C ARG A 233 14.61 -0.07 -2.86
N ALA A 234 13.87 0.00 -1.76
CA ALA A 234 13.02 -1.07 -1.28
C ALA A 234 11.57 -0.79 -1.72
N GLN A 235 11.01 -1.71 -2.49
CA GLN A 235 9.71 -1.54 -3.15
C GLN A 235 8.79 -2.70 -2.79
N PHE A 236 7.61 -2.36 -2.28
CA PHE A 236 6.66 -3.33 -1.74
C PHE A 236 5.30 -3.20 -2.42
N ARG A 237 4.64 -4.35 -2.61
CA ARG A 237 3.22 -4.45 -2.96
C ARG A 237 2.47 -5.05 -1.80
N ILE A 238 1.35 -4.45 -1.48
CA ILE A 238 0.43 -4.87 -0.43
C ILE A 238 -0.82 -5.41 -1.11
N HIS A 239 -1.21 -6.62 -0.75
CA HIS A 239 -2.38 -7.27 -1.32
C HIS A 239 -3.03 -8.21 -0.31
N PHE A 240 -4.28 -8.61 -0.57
CA PHE A 240 -4.94 -9.63 0.24
C PHE A 240 -4.58 -11.05 -0.23
N GLU A 241 -4.72 -12.03 0.66
CA GLU A 241 -4.56 -13.46 0.36
C GLU A 241 -5.48 -13.94 -0.77
N GLU A 242 -6.74 -13.54 -0.73
CA GLU A 242 -7.74 -13.89 -1.75
C GLU A 242 -8.05 -12.67 -2.63
N GLU A 243 -7.72 -12.79 -3.92
CA GLU A 243 -7.91 -11.75 -4.93
C GLU A 243 -8.91 -12.15 -6.03
N VAL A 244 -9.32 -13.42 -6.06
CA VAL A 244 -10.18 -14.00 -7.11
C VAL A 244 -11.64 -14.08 -6.65
N LYS A 245 -11.88 -14.33 -5.36
CA LYS A 245 -13.21 -14.51 -4.76
C LYS A 245 -13.47 -13.52 -3.63
N GLY A 246 -14.72 -13.42 -3.17
CA GLY A 246 -15.16 -12.41 -2.19
C GLY A 246 -15.62 -11.10 -2.83
N GLY A 247 -15.57 -9.98 -2.08
CA GLY A 247 -15.92 -8.64 -2.57
C GLY A 247 -17.41 -8.45 -2.89
N ASP A 248 -18.08 -7.59 -2.14
CA ASP A 248 -19.45 -7.17 -2.47
C ASP A 248 -19.47 -6.00 -3.48
N VAL A 249 -20.66 -5.48 -3.79
CA VAL A 249 -20.83 -4.33 -4.71
C VAL A 249 -20.16 -3.07 -4.16
N SER A 250 -20.18 -2.88 -2.84
CA SER A 250 -19.54 -1.76 -2.13
C SER A 250 -18.02 -1.93 -2.06
N GLY A 251 -17.56 -3.17 -2.09
CA GLY A 251 -16.18 -3.60 -1.99
C GLY A 251 -15.71 -3.85 -0.58
N ASP A 252 -14.69 -4.71 -0.52
CA ASP A 252 -13.95 -5.07 0.66
C ASP A 252 -12.55 -4.46 0.52
N PHE A 253 -12.27 -3.36 1.23
CA PHE A 253 -11.03 -2.60 1.06
C PHE A 253 -10.43 -2.15 2.39
N ALA A 254 -9.10 -2.17 2.48
CA ALA A 254 -8.31 -1.49 3.49
C ALA A 254 -7.61 -0.28 2.87
N TYR A 255 -7.59 0.81 3.63
CA TYR A 255 -7.02 2.11 3.25
C TYR A 255 -5.91 2.46 4.23
N PHE A 256 -4.75 2.79 3.69
CA PHE A 256 -3.58 3.20 4.44
C PHE A 256 -3.18 4.61 4.02
N GLU A 257 -2.54 5.33 4.94
CA GLU A 257 -1.89 6.58 4.56
C GLU A 257 -0.83 6.35 3.50
N SER A 258 -0.76 7.30 2.57
CA SER A 258 0.36 7.49 1.65
C SER A 258 1.34 8.52 2.22
N ALA A 259 2.45 8.76 1.53
CA ALA A 259 3.40 9.80 1.90
C ALA A 259 2.79 11.22 1.80
N GLU A 260 1.76 11.42 0.95
CA GLU A 260 1.00 12.67 0.89
C GLU A 260 0.08 12.87 2.09
N ASN A 261 -0.09 11.87 2.95
CA ASN A 261 -0.99 11.93 4.10
C ASN A 261 -2.44 12.26 3.69
N SER A 262 -2.92 11.66 2.59
CA SER A 262 -4.22 12.00 2.00
C SER A 262 -5.42 11.64 2.86
N GLU A 263 -5.29 10.70 3.80
CA GLU A 263 -6.35 10.37 4.77
C GLU A 263 -6.30 11.29 6.02
N GLY A 264 -5.28 12.16 6.12
CA GLY A 264 -5.22 13.27 7.07
C GLY A 264 -4.82 12.92 8.50
N THR A 265 -4.29 11.73 8.76
CA THR A 265 -3.96 11.25 10.12
C THR A 265 -2.61 11.74 10.65
N GLY A 266 -1.72 12.18 9.76
CA GLY A 266 -0.33 12.54 10.06
C GLY A 266 0.63 11.35 10.13
N ASN A 267 0.14 10.12 9.93
CA ASN A 267 0.88 8.88 10.15
C ASN A 267 1.33 8.23 8.83
N THR A 268 2.24 8.89 8.11
CA THR A 268 2.73 8.41 6.80
C THR A 268 3.59 7.14 6.91
N PRO A 269 3.69 6.29 5.87
CA PRO A 269 4.48 5.06 5.91
C PRO A 269 5.97 5.29 6.26
N GLN A 270 6.56 4.31 6.96
CA GLN A 270 7.95 4.34 7.40
C GLN A 270 8.63 3.00 7.22
N LEU A 271 9.92 3.03 6.90
CA LEU A 271 10.80 1.86 6.94
C LEU A 271 11.87 2.10 8.01
N LEU A 272 11.84 1.29 9.07
CA LEU A 272 12.78 1.37 10.18
C LEU A 272 13.86 0.32 9.98
N ILE A 273 15.13 0.71 9.99
CA ILE A 273 16.26 -0.18 9.78
C ILE A 273 17.22 -0.06 10.96
N LYS A 274 17.43 -1.17 11.66
CA LYS A 274 18.44 -1.31 12.72
C LYS A 274 19.68 -1.97 12.14
N TYR A 275 20.85 -1.39 12.42
CA TYR A 275 22.12 -1.86 11.85
C TYR A 275 23.29 -1.59 12.79
N TYR A 276 24.40 -2.30 12.56
CA TYR A 276 25.71 -1.92 13.11
C TYR A 276 26.47 -1.06 12.11
#